data_AF-A0A2V7BEV8-F1
#
_entry.id   AF-A0A2V7BEV8-F1
#
_cell.length_a   1.000
_cell.length_b   1.000
_cell.length_c   1.000
_cell.angle_alpha   90.00
_cell.angle_beta   90.00
_cell.angle_gamma   90.00
#
_symmetry.space_group_name_H-M   'P 1'
#
loop_
_entity.id
_entity.type
_entity.pdbx_description
1 polymer ?
#
loop_
_entity_poly.entity_id
_entity_poly.type
_entity_poly.pdbx_seq_one_letter_code
_entity_poly.pdbx_strand_id
1 'polypeptide(L)'
;MRIMTRLLRIALAGLLVLWTVGAAAAGPAADHVHESIDAVLKILADPDLKTSPKTVERRRAIRTVANELFDFAELSRRSLATHWAART
;
A
#
# COMPACT_ATOMS: atom_id res chain seq x y z
N MET A 1 46.37 -2.42 -27.57
CA MET A 1 46.19 -2.84 -26.15
C MET A 1 45.52 -1.80 -25.24
N ARG A 2 45.79 -0.49 -25.39
CA ARG A 2 45.16 0.59 -24.58
C ARG A 2 43.66 0.83 -24.84
N ILE A 3 43.20 0.61 -26.07
CA ILE A 3 41.77 0.75 -26.44
C ILE A 3 40.95 -0.41 -25.85
N MET A 4 41.46 -1.64 -25.98
CA MET A 4 40.82 -2.85 -25.44
C MET A 4 40.63 -2.77 -23.91
N THR A 5 41.63 -2.27 -23.19
CA THR A 5 41.56 -2.10 -21.72
C THR A 5 40.58 -0.99 -21.30
N ARG A 6 40.38 0.05 -22.14
CA ARG A 6 39.35 1.07 -21.90
C ARG A 6 37.95 0.50 -22.10
N LEU A 7 37.73 -0.26 -23.18
CA LEU A 7 36.45 -0.93 -23.44
C LEU A 7 36.10 -1.93 -22.34
N LEU A 8 37.08 -2.70 -21.86
CA LEU A 8 36.89 -3.65 -20.76
C LEU A 8 36.49 -2.95 -19.45
N ARG A 9 37.10 -1.81 -19.14
CA ARG A 9 36.76 -1.00 -17.96
C ARG A 9 35.36 -0.40 -18.05
N ILE A 10 34.94 0.04 -19.23
CA ILE A 10 33.59 0.58 -19.45
C ILE A 10 32.56 -0.54 -19.30
N ALA A 11 32.81 -1.72 -19.87
CA ALA A 11 31.93 -2.87 -19.72
C ALA A 11 31.82 -3.32 -18.24
N LEU A 12 32.93 -3.36 -17.52
CA LEU A 12 32.95 -3.71 -16.10
C LEU A 12 32.24 -2.67 -15.23
N ALA A 13 32.43 -1.37 -15.50
CA ALA A 13 31.72 -0.30 -14.81
C ALA A 13 30.22 -0.37 -15.08
N GLY A 14 29.81 -0.65 -16.33
CA GLY A 14 28.41 -0.88 -16.68
C GLY A 14 27.81 -2.06 -15.91
N LEU A 15 28.52 -3.18 -15.85
CA LEU A 15 28.09 -4.38 -15.11
C LEU A 15 27.94 -4.12 -13.59
N LEU A 16 28.86 -3.34 -13.02
CA LEU A 16 28.80 -2.91 -11.61
C LEU A 16 27.59 -2.02 -11.32
N VAL A 17 27.22 -1.12 -12.22
CA VAL A 17 26.02 -0.26 -12.09
C VAL A 17 24.74 -1.07 -12.21
N LEU A 18 24.71 -2.08 -13.09
CA LEU A 18 23.57 -3.00 -13.20
C LEU A 18 23.38 -3.84 -11.92
N TRP A 19 24.47 -4.15 -11.21
CA TRP A 19 24.43 -4.86 -9.92
C TRP A 19 23.87 -4.03 -8.75
N THR A 20 23.85 -2.69 -8.84
CA THR A 20 23.28 -1.84 -7.78
C THR A 20 21.78 -1.58 -7.94
N VAL A 21 21.16 -2.09 -9.01
CA VAL A 21 19.70 -2.05 -9.20
C VAL A 21 19.08 -3.12 -8.30
N GLY A 22 18.91 -2.80 -7.02
CA GLY A 22 18.13 -3.61 -6.10
C GLY A 22 16.68 -3.68 -6.55
N ALA A 23 16.07 -4.86 -6.48
CA ALA A 23 14.63 -5.00 -6.68
C ALA A 23 13.91 -4.09 -5.69
N ALA A 24 13.13 -3.13 -6.20
CA ALA A 24 12.25 -2.30 -5.37
C ALA A 24 11.06 -3.16 -4.91
N ALA A 25 11.30 -4.08 -3.98
CA ALA A 25 10.24 -4.77 -3.29
C ALA A 25 9.55 -3.75 -2.39
N ALA A 26 8.25 -3.57 -2.59
CA ALA A 26 7.44 -2.82 -1.67
C ALA A 26 7.54 -3.55 -0.32
N GLY A 27 8.10 -2.89 0.70
CA GLY A 27 8.36 -3.54 1.98
C GLY A 27 7.07 -3.93 2.73
N PRO A 28 7.18 -4.45 3.96
CA PRO A 28 6.05 -4.99 4.73
C PRO A 28 4.82 -4.07 4.86
N ALA A 29 5.02 -2.76 4.82
CA ALA A 29 3.94 -1.79 4.86
C ALA A 29 3.02 -1.84 3.62
N ALA A 30 3.57 -2.13 2.44
CA ALA A 30 2.79 -2.27 1.22
C ALA A 30 2.03 -3.61 1.18
N ASP A 31 2.68 -4.69 1.64
CA ASP A 31 2.04 -6.00 1.78
C ASP A 31 0.80 -5.91 2.68
N HIS A 32 0.92 -5.23 3.83
CA HIS A 32 -0.20 -5.03 4.75
C HIS A 32 -1.40 -4.27 4.13
N VAL A 33 -1.13 -3.30 3.24
CA VAL A 33 -2.19 -2.61 2.49
C VAL A 33 -2.83 -3.55 1.47
N HIS A 34 -2.04 -4.36 0.76
CA HIS A 34 -2.54 -5.35 -0.19
C HIS A 34 -3.46 -6.37 0.49
N GLU A 35 -3.04 -6.92 1.64
CA GLU A 35 -3.85 -7.86 2.42
C GLU A 35 -5.19 -7.27 2.86
N SER A 36 -5.18 -6.00 3.27
CA SER A 36 -6.40 -5.27 3.65
C SER A 36 -7.35 -5.08 2.46
N ILE A 37 -6.81 -4.78 1.27
CA ILE A 37 -7.59 -4.67 0.03
C ILE A 37 -8.22 -6.00 -0.33
N ASP A 38 -7.45 -7.09 -0.28
CA ASP A 38 -7.93 -8.44 -0.57
C ASP A 38 -9.08 -8.85 0.37
N ALA A 39 -8.97 -8.53 1.66
CA ALA A 39 -10.03 -8.76 2.64
C ALA A 39 -11.33 -8.00 2.28
N VAL A 40 -11.22 -6.73 1.87
CA VAL A 40 -12.38 -5.94 1.41
C VAL A 40 -12.99 -6.54 0.15
N LEU A 41 -12.17 -6.95 -0.83
CA LEU A 41 -12.65 -7.57 -2.05
C LEU A 41 -13.39 -8.88 -1.78
N LYS A 42 -12.91 -9.69 -0.82
CA LYS A 42 -13.59 -10.91 -0.36
C LYS A 42 -14.98 -10.61 0.21
N ILE A 43 -15.10 -9.57 1.05
CA ILE A 43 -16.39 -9.13 1.62
C ILE A 43 -17.36 -8.68 0.51
N LEU A 44 -16.86 -7.98 -0.50
CA LEU A 44 -17.67 -7.52 -1.64
C LEU A 44 -18.07 -8.67 -2.59
N ALA A 45 -17.21 -9.68 -2.72
CA ALA A 45 -17.45 -10.84 -3.55
C ALA A 45 -18.49 -11.80 -2.95
N ASP A 46 -18.67 -11.79 -1.62
CA ASP A 46 -19.59 -12.66 -0.89
C ASP A 46 -21.04 -12.53 -1.40
N PRO A 47 -21.62 -13.58 -2.01
CA PRO A 47 -22.98 -13.55 -2.54
C PRO A 47 -24.03 -13.32 -1.45
N ASP A 48 -23.78 -13.78 -0.22
CA ASP A 48 -24.73 -13.64 0.88
C ASP A 48 -24.84 -12.19 1.33
N LEU A 49 -23.80 -11.38 1.12
CA LEU A 49 -23.77 -9.95 1.48
C LEU A 49 -24.23 -9.04 0.34
N LYS A 50 -24.53 -9.55 -0.86
CA LYS A 50 -24.93 -8.72 -2.03
C LYS A 50 -26.40 -8.26 -2.00
N THR A 51 -27.23 -8.89 -1.17
CA THR A 51 -28.65 -8.55 -1.09
C THR A 51 -28.86 -7.14 -0.48
N SER A 52 -29.87 -6.41 -0.97
CA SER A 52 -30.19 -5.05 -0.50
C SER A 52 -30.31 -4.93 1.04
N PRO A 53 -30.99 -5.85 1.76
CA PRO A 53 -31.13 -5.79 3.22
C PRO A 53 -29.79 -5.88 3.98
N LYS A 54 -28.78 -6.53 3.40
CA LYS A 54 -27.47 -6.74 4.04
C LYS A 54 -26.45 -5.65 3.75
N THR A 55 -26.87 -4.54 3.13
CA THR A 55 -26.00 -3.39 2.86
C THR A 55 -25.36 -2.82 4.13
N VAL A 56 -26.09 -2.79 5.25
CA VAL A 56 -25.56 -2.32 6.54
C VAL A 56 -24.50 -3.28 7.09
N GLU A 57 -24.76 -4.58 7.02
CA GLU A 57 -23.83 -5.63 7.45
C GLU A 57 -22.54 -5.60 6.63
N ARG A 58 -22.66 -5.51 5.30
CA ARG A 58 -21.53 -5.38 4.37
C ARG A 58 -20.68 -4.14 4.69
N ARG A 59 -21.32 -2.98 4.93
CA ARG A 59 -20.61 -1.74 5.31
C ARG A 59 -19.90 -1.89 6.65
N ARG A 60 -20.50 -2.58 7.63
CA ARG A 60 -19.88 -2.83 8.94
C ARG A 60 -18.65 -3.73 8.82
N ALA A 61 -18.73 -4.78 8.00
CA ALA A 61 -17.59 -5.67 7.74
C ALA A 61 -16.42 -4.90 7.09
N ILE A 62 -16.69 -4.11 6.03
CA ILE A 62 -15.68 -3.26 5.39
C ILE A 62 -15.08 -2.26 6.39
N ARG A 63 -15.91 -1.64 7.22
CA ARG A 63 -15.46 -0.69 8.24
C ARG A 63 -14.53 -1.32 9.27
N THR A 64 -14.74 -2.59 9.58
CA THR A 64 -13.89 -3.36 10.51
C THR A 64 -12.49 -3.50 9.93
N VAL A 65 -12.36 -3.97 8.68
CA VAL A 65 -11.06 -4.04 7.99
C VAL A 65 -10.37 -2.67 7.91
N ALA A 66 -11.13 -1.62 7.59
CA ALA A 66 -10.57 -0.28 7.51
C ALA A 66 -10.03 0.25 8.86
N ASN A 67 -10.64 -0.13 10.00
CA ASN A 67 -10.20 0.27 11.33
C ASN A 67 -8.88 -0.42 11.76
N GLU A 68 -8.55 -1.57 11.18
CA GLU A 68 -7.28 -2.25 11.42
C GLU A 68 -6.12 -1.54 10.70
N LEU A 69 -6.40 -0.90 9.56
CA LEU A 69 -5.39 -0.21 8.75
C LEU A 69 -5.21 1.27 9.12
N PHE A 70 -6.28 1.95 9.55
CA PHE A 70 -6.28 3.41 9.71
C PHE A 70 -6.60 3.88 11.14
N ASP A 71 -5.77 4.79 11.65
CA ASP A 71 -6.13 5.62 12.80
C ASP A 71 -7.07 6.74 12.37
N PHE A 72 -8.37 6.51 12.50
CA PHE A 72 -9.37 7.49 12.12
C PHE A 72 -9.40 8.73 13.01
N ALA A 73 -8.93 8.66 14.26
CA ALA A 73 -8.88 9.84 15.11
C ALA A 73 -7.81 10.81 14.60
N GLU A 74 -6.62 10.29 14.29
CA GLU A 74 -5.53 11.09 13.73
C GLU A 74 -5.87 11.59 12.31
N LEU A 75 -6.46 10.74 11.46
CA LEU A 75 -6.95 11.18 10.15
C LEU A 75 -7.99 12.30 10.27
N SER A 76 -8.96 12.18 11.18
CA SER A 76 -9.98 13.22 11.39
C SER A 76 -9.35 14.53 11.86
N ARG A 77 -8.39 14.46 12.79
CA ARG A 77 -7.65 15.62 13.27
C ARG A 77 -6.90 16.32 12.13
N ARG A 78 -6.20 15.56 11.28
CA ARG A 78 -5.46 16.10 10.12
C ARG A 78 -6.39 16.67 9.04
N SER A 79 -7.53 16.02 8.79
CA SER A 79 -8.51 16.50 7.81
C SER A 79 -9.24 17.75 8.26
N LEU A 80 -9.55 17.88 9.56
CA LEU A 80 -10.29 19.02 10.11
C LEU A 80 -9.39 20.21 10.45
N ALA A 81 -8.10 19.98 10.68
CA ALA A 81 -7.10 21.01 11.00
C ALA A 81 -7.58 21.95 12.10
N THR A 82 -7.68 23.26 11.84
CA THR A 82 -8.13 24.27 12.80
C THR A 82 -9.53 23.99 13.36
N HIS A 83 -10.40 23.32 12.60
CA HIS A 83 -11.76 22.98 13.04
C HIS A 83 -11.80 21.80 14.03
N TRP A 84 -10.70 21.07 14.23
CA TRP A 84 -10.62 19.99 15.20
C TRP A 84 -10.78 20.48 16.64
N ALA A 85 -10.17 21.62 16.96
CA ALA A 85 -10.15 22.17 18.32
C ALA A 85 -11.55 22.52 18.87
N ALA A 86 -12.52 22.76 18.00
CA ALA A 86 -13.91 23.03 18.38
C ALA A 86 -14.76 21.76 18.56
N ARG A 87 -14.18 20.56 18.41
CA ARG A 87 -14.88 19.26 18.43
C ARG A 87 -14.41 18.34 19.56
N THR A 88 -13.43 18.75 20.33
CA THR A 88 -12.91 18.08 21.55
C THR A 88 -12.98 19.04 22.71
#